data_AF-A0A931BFC8-F1
#
_entry.id   AF-A0A931BFC8-F1
#
_cell.length_a   1.000
_cell.length_b   1.000
_cell.length_c   1.000
_cell.angle_alpha   90.00
_cell.angle_beta   90.00
_cell.angle_gamma   90.00
#
_symmetry.space_group_name_H-M   'P 1'
#
loop_
_entity.id
_entity.type
_entity.pdbx_description
1 polymer ?
#
loop_
_entity_poly.entity_id
_entity_poly.type
_entity_poly.pdbx_seq_one_letter_code
_entity_poly.pdbx_strand_id
1 'polypeptide(L)'
;MTFRFILAALALLLLAGPLRAQTPLGQPSLDESKVQIWCATVRFVYDDAGRPNLKSTVRCEGGNLDALVASIRPDSLRVYSLLYQPIEGRGAIYQGKKDNPTRLAALAKAIVSKLKGSPARRKDPARMARVAALETALTNYVTSGTPLGEVSAAMAPEKPDTTAVPGAPGPAEAAEAQAAAERDAARPGGTALPTAGSGSLLFRFAAPLSLILSILSLVLYIMLRITLGHWRRQQRRETLTAKQAATTAQAAAAETSAAVADSVARVKRAEALVLAASETSAPSVATPALNQLSPAQRLEVERLVSQRVDEELRWLRANLPELVAAAVAPAAATETPPSSASKAEHGEPAGDDV
;
A
#
# COMPACT_ATOMS: atom_id res chain seq x y z
N MET A 1 -44.50 11.41 24.49
CA MET A 1 -44.07 10.01 24.18
C MET A 1 -43.27 9.88 22.88
N THR A 2 -43.33 10.84 21.95
CA THR A 2 -42.64 10.80 20.64
C THR A 2 -41.12 10.98 20.69
N PHE A 3 -40.58 11.73 21.66
CA PHE A 3 -39.12 11.97 21.77
C PHE A 3 -38.30 10.72 22.12
N ARG A 4 -38.89 9.74 22.83
CA ARG A 4 -38.20 8.49 23.18
C ARG A 4 -38.01 7.55 21.98
N PHE A 5 -38.91 7.60 21.00
CA PHE A 5 -38.80 6.81 19.77
C PHE A 5 -37.72 7.32 18.83
N ILE A 6 -37.50 8.64 18.76
CA ILE A 6 -36.48 9.25 17.91
C ILE A 6 -35.06 8.93 18.44
N LEU A 7 -34.88 8.96 19.76
CA LEU A 7 -33.61 8.59 20.39
C LEU A 7 -33.28 7.10 20.25
N ALA A 8 -34.29 6.22 20.33
CA ALA A 8 -34.11 4.79 20.09
C ALA A 8 -33.78 4.49 18.62
N ALA A 9 -34.39 5.19 17.66
CA ALA A 9 -34.10 5.02 16.23
C ALA A 9 -32.70 5.53 15.86
N LEU A 10 -32.26 6.65 16.44
CA LEU A 10 -30.92 7.20 16.21
C LEU A 10 -29.82 6.31 16.83
N ALA A 11 -30.07 5.72 18.00
CA ALA A 11 -29.16 4.76 18.61
C ALA A 11 -29.05 3.47 17.79
N LEU A 12 -30.16 2.98 17.19
CA LEU A 12 -30.13 1.80 16.33
C LEU A 12 -29.36 2.04 15.01
N LEU A 13 -29.42 3.26 14.46
CA LEU A 13 -28.67 3.66 13.27
C LEU A 13 -27.16 3.82 13.54
N LEU A 14 -26.77 4.16 14.76
CA LEU A 14 -25.36 4.25 15.18
C LEU A 14 -24.72 2.88 15.47
N LEU A 15 -25.51 1.83 15.74
CA LEU A 15 -25.03 0.46 15.87
C LEU A 15 -24.96 -0.30 14.53
N ALA A 16 -25.55 0.24 13.46
CA ALA A 16 -25.42 -0.29 12.10
C ALA A 16 -24.12 0.20 11.42
N GLY A 17 -22.98 0.02 12.11
CA GLY A 17 -21.68 0.11 11.45
C GLY A 17 -21.59 -1.00 10.38
N PRO A 18 -20.88 -0.79 9.26
CA PRO A 18 -20.69 -1.84 8.28
C PRO A 18 -19.93 -2.97 8.96
N LEU A 19 -20.63 -4.07 9.22
CA LEU A 19 -20.02 -5.38 9.45
C LEU A 19 -19.21 -5.69 8.20
N ARG A 20 -17.96 -5.21 8.16
CA ARG A 20 -16.97 -5.73 7.22
C ARG A 20 -16.85 -7.20 7.56
N ALA A 21 -17.38 -8.03 6.67
CA ALA A 21 -17.19 -9.47 6.72
C ALA A 21 -15.70 -9.73 6.96
N GLN A 22 -15.36 -10.16 8.17
CA GLN A 22 -14.01 -10.55 8.51
C GLN A 22 -13.76 -11.84 7.75
N THR A 23 -13.13 -11.74 6.59
CA THR A 23 -12.53 -12.90 5.96
C THR A 23 -11.57 -13.53 6.96
N PRO A 24 -11.48 -14.87 7.03
CA PRO A 24 -10.58 -15.55 7.95
C PRO A 24 -9.17 -14.95 7.84
N LEU A 25 -8.58 -14.61 8.98
CA LEU A 25 -7.27 -13.96 9.10
C LEU A 25 -6.26 -14.67 8.19
N GLY A 26 -5.87 -14.00 7.10
CA GLY A 26 -4.89 -14.50 6.14
C GLY A 26 -5.40 -14.72 4.71
N GLN A 27 -6.71 -14.73 4.45
CA GLN A 27 -7.21 -14.76 3.08
C GLN A 27 -7.50 -13.33 2.56
N PRO A 28 -6.97 -12.95 1.38
CA PRO A 28 -7.26 -11.65 0.78
C PRO A 28 -8.77 -11.55 0.52
N SER A 29 -9.33 -10.38 0.80
CA SER A 29 -10.72 -10.12 0.47
C SER A 29 -10.93 -10.19 -1.05
N LEU A 30 -12.17 -10.44 -1.51
CA LEU A 30 -12.46 -10.48 -2.94
C LEU A 30 -12.04 -9.18 -3.66
N ASP A 31 -12.28 -8.03 -3.02
CA ASP A 31 -11.89 -6.72 -3.58
C ASP A 31 -10.36 -6.54 -3.61
N GLU A 32 -9.67 -7.03 -2.59
CA GLU A 32 -8.20 -7.05 -2.58
C GLU A 32 -7.63 -7.93 -3.69
N SER A 33 -8.19 -9.13 -3.89
CA SER A 33 -7.79 -10.00 -5.00
C SER A 33 -8.10 -9.40 -6.37
N LYS A 34 -9.24 -8.71 -6.52
CA LYS A 34 -9.55 -7.96 -7.74
C LYS A 34 -8.52 -6.87 -7.99
N VAL A 35 -8.16 -6.10 -6.97
CA VAL A 35 -7.16 -5.03 -7.09
C VAL A 35 -5.79 -5.59 -7.48
N GLN A 36 -5.38 -6.74 -6.92
CA GLN A 36 -4.12 -7.39 -7.32
C GLN A 36 -4.14 -7.83 -8.79
N ILE A 37 -5.22 -8.49 -9.24
CA ILE A 37 -5.40 -8.89 -10.65
C ILE A 37 -5.36 -7.67 -11.57
N TRP A 38 -6.09 -6.61 -11.24
CA TRP A 38 -6.13 -5.39 -12.07
C TRP A 38 -4.81 -4.64 -12.05
N CYS A 39 -4.13 -4.56 -10.90
CA CYS A 39 -2.82 -3.95 -10.80
C CYS A 39 -1.81 -4.64 -11.74
N ALA A 40 -1.73 -5.98 -11.67
CA ALA A 40 -0.85 -6.76 -12.54
C ALA A 40 -1.19 -6.53 -14.02
N THR A 41 -2.49 -6.52 -14.35
CA THR A 41 -2.98 -6.28 -15.71
C THR A 41 -2.63 -4.90 -16.24
N VAL A 42 -2.83 -3.84 -15.44
CA VAL A 42 -2.53 -2.46 -15.85
C VAL A 42 -1.03 -2.28 -16.05
N ARG A 43 -0.21 -2.79 -15.11
CA ARG A 43 1.26 -2.75 -15.24
C ARG A 43 1.72 -3.49 -16.50
N PHE A 44 1.14 -4.66 -16.77
CA PHE A 44 1.39 -5.41 -18.00
C PHE A 44 1.07 -4.60 -19.25
N VAL A 45 -0.09 -3.94 -19.32
CA VAL A 45 -0.48 -3.12 -20.47
C VAL A 45 0.48 -1.95 -20.67
N TYR A 46 0.96 -1.34 -19.57
CA TYR A 46 1.92 -0.23 -19.63
C TYR A 46 3.29 -0.68 -20.11
N ASP A 47 3.78 -1.82 -19.63
CA ASP A 47 5.01 -2.43 -20.13
C ASP A 47 4.88 -2.78 -21.62
N ASP A 48 3.78 -3.42 -21.99
CA ASP A 48 3.51 -3.87 -23.35
C ASP A 48 3.33 -2.71 -24.35
N ALA A 49 2.91 -1.53 -23.87
CA ALA A 49 2.83 -0.30 -24.64
C ALA A 49 4.13 0.54 -24.61
N GLY A 50 5.17 0.11 -23.88
CA GLY A 50 6.43 0.85 -23.76
C GLY A 50 6.31 2.14 -22.93
N ARG A 51 5.46 2.13 -21.89
CA ARG A 51 5.19 3.28 -21.00
C ARG A 51 5.50 2.96 -19.53
N PRO A 52 6.75 2.60 -19.18
CA PRO A 52 7.09 2.22 -17.81
C PRO A 52 6.86 3.35 -16.79
N ASN A 53 6.95 4.61 -17.24
CA ASN A 53 6.72 5.80 -16.40
C ASN A 53 5.30 5.86 -15.81
N LEU A 54 4.33 5.19 -16.43
CA LEU A 54 2.96 5.12 -15.93
C LEU A 54 2.80 4.06 -14.83
N LYS A 55 3.74 3.13 -14.67
CA LYS A 55 3.64 2.08 -13.64
C LYS A 55 3.74 2.62 -12.22
N SER A 56 4.48 3.71 -12.02
CA SER A 56 4.64 4.37 -10.72
C SER A 56 3.41 5.20 -10.33
N THR A 57 2.54 5.53 -11.28
CA THR A 57 1.30 6.28 -11.01
C THR A 57 0.14 5.38 -10.62
N VAL A 58 0.19 4.08 -10.97
CA VAL A 58 -0.83 3.09 -10.60
C VAL A 58 -0.84 2.86 -9.10
N ARG A 59 -2.00 3.05 -8.48
CA ARG A 59 -2.19 2.82 -7.04
C ARG A 59 -2.79 1.44 -6.82
N CYS A 60 -1.95 0.50 -6.37
CA CYS A 60 -2.34 -0.88 -6.13
C CYS A 60 -2.53 -1.23 -4.64
N GLU A 61 -2.39 -0.26 -3.75
CA GLU A 61 -2.36 -0.47 -2.31
C GLU A 61 -3.77 -0.56 -1.70
N GLY A 62 -3.93 -1.43 -0.69
CA GLY A 62 -5.05 -1.39 0.26
C GLY A 62 -6.40 -1.94 -0.23
N GLY A 63 -6.41 -2.78 -1.28
CA GLY A 63 -7.64 -3.42 -1.77
C GLY A 63 -8.74 -2.45 -2.23
N ASN A 64 -8.39 -1.19 -2.50
CA ASN A 64 -9.34 -0.16 -2.89
C ASN A 64 -9.43 -0.04 -4.42
N LEU A 65 -10.49 -0.58 -4.99
CA LEU A 65 -10.73 -0.56 -6.43
C LEU A 65 -10.98 0.86 -6.97
N ASP A 66 -11.62 1.75 -6.20
CA ASP A 66 -11.88 3.13 -6.60
C ASP A 66 -10.58 3.94 -6.70
N ALA A 67 -9.64 3.71 -5.78
CA ALA A 67 -8.32 4.33 -5.80
C ALA A 67 -7.52 3.89 -7.05
N LEU A 68 -7.59 2.60 -7.38
CA LEU A 68 -7.01 2.07 -8.62
C LEU A 68 -7.65 2.74 -9.84
N VAL A 69 -8.98 2.78 -9.90
CA VAL A 69 -9.74 3.43 -10.99
C VAL A 69 -9.35 4.89 -11.16
N ALA A 70 -9.23 5.64 -10.07
CA ALA A 70 -8.82 7.04 -10.10
C ALA A 70 -7.39 7.20 -10.67
N SER A 71 -6.50 6.23 -10.43
CA SER A 71 -5.14 6.25 -10.97
C SER A 71 -5.05 5.93 -12.47
N ILE A 72 -5.93 5.07 -12.98
CA ILE A 72 -5.94 4.66 -14.41
C ILE A 72 -6.85 5.50 -15.30
N ARG A 73 -7.74 6.33 -14.72
CA ARG A 73 -8.67 7.17 -15.49
C ARG A 73 -7.99 8.28 -16.32
N PRO A 74 -6.96 9.02 -15.82
CA PRO A 74 -6.32 10.09 -16.59
C PRO A 74 -5.31 9.58 -17.64
N ASP A 75 -5.20 8.26 -17.80
CA ASP A 75 -4.18 7.62 -18.62
C ASP A 75 -4.43 7.79 -20.13
N SER A 76 -3.37 8.12 -20.88
CA SER A 76 -3.38 8.26 -22.33
C SER A 76 -3.65 6.94 -23.05
N LEU A 77 -3.31 5.80 -22.44
CA LEU A 77 -3.54 4.46 -23.00
C LEU A 77 -4.99 3.99 -22.85
N ARG A 78 -5.88 4.83 -22.30
CA ARG A 78 -7.33 4.57 -22.21
C ARG A 78 -7.69 3.22 -21.55
N VAL A 79 -6.80 2.68 -20.70
CA VAL A 79 -6.97 1.37 -20.04
C VAL A 79 -8.28 1.31 -19.27
N TYR A 80 -8.66 2.41 -18.61
CA TYR A 80 -9.95 2.53 -17.95
C TYR A 80 -11.13 2.27 -18.90
N SER A 81 -11.18 2.98 -20.03
CA SER A 81 -12.35 2.93 -20.95
C SER A 81 -12.39 1.68 -21.83
N LEU A 82 -11.23 1.16 -22.24
CA LEU A 82 -11.14 0.06 -23.20
C LEU A 82 -11.10 -1.32 -22.54
N LEU A 83 -10.55 -1.40 -21.32
CA LEU A 83 -10.35 -2.67 -20.62
C LEU A 83 -11.17 -2.76 -19.33
N TYR A 84 -11.01 -1.81 -18.42
CA TYR A 84 -11.64 -1.88 -17.10
C TYR A 84 -13.17 -1.71 -17.15
N GLN A 85 -13.66 -0.60 -17.69
CA GLN A 85 -15.08 -0.25 -17.71
C GLN A 85 -15.94 -1.31 -18.41
N PRO A 86 -15.54 -1.90 -19.57
CA PRO A 86 -16.35 -2.94 -20.21
C PRO A 86 -16.43 -4.26 -19.42
N ILE A 87 -15.46 -4.52 -18.53
CA ILE A 87 -15.38 -5.76 -17.75
C ILE A 87 -16.04 -5.58 -16.37
N GLU A 88 -15.60 -4.60 -15.58
CA GLU A 88 -16.06 -4.37 -14.21
C GLU A 88 -17.27 -3.45 -14.13
N GLY A 89 -17.38 -2.45 -15.00
CA GLY A 89 -18.36 -1.36 -14.86
C GLY A 89 -19.83 -1.82 -14.87
N ARG A 90 -20.14 -2.95 -15.52
CA ARG A 90 -21.48 -3.57 -15.50
C ARG A 90 -21.59 -4.78 -14.57
N GLY A 91 -20.47 -5.28 -14.06
CA GLY A 91 -20.43 -6.49 -13.22
C GLY A 91 -21.03 -7.76 -13.85
N ALA A 92 -21.36 -7.74 -15.16
CA ALA A 92 -22.09 -8.81 -15.83
C ALA A 92 -21.33 -10.14 -15.78
N ILE A 93 -19.99 -10.09 -15.75
CA ILE A 93 -19.12 -11.25 -15.63
C ILE A 93 -19.29 -12.03 -14.32
N TYR A 94 -19.92 -11.42 -13.31
CA TYR A 94 -20.15 -12.02 -11.99
C TYR A 94 -21.56 -12.61 -11.82
N GLN A 95 -22.46 -12.38 -12.77
CA GLN A 95 -23.83 -12.90 -12.67
C GLN A 95 -23.84 -14.43 -12.63
N GLY A 96 -24.59 -15.00 -11.69
CA GLY A 96 -24.67 -16.44 -11.47
C GLY A 96 -23.47 -17.07 -10.74
N LYS A 97 -22.44 -16.30 -10.36
CA LYS A 97 -21.26 -16.82 -9.65
C LYS A 97 -21.36 -16.54 -8.16
N LYS A 98 -21.48 -17.60 -7.36
CA LYS A 98 -21.61 -17.51 -5.91
C LYS A 98 -20.24 -17.51 -5.21
N ASP A 99 -19.28 -18.27 -5.73
CA ASP A 99 -17.97 -18.43 -5.09
C ASP A 99 -16.95 -17.38 -5.53
N ASN A 100 -16.18 -16.86 -4.57
CA ASN A 100 -15.08 -15.93 -4.80
C ASN A 100 -14.07 -16.42 -5.85
N PRO A 101 -13.54 -17.67 -5.80
CA PRO A 101 -12.59 -18.14 -6.81
C PRO A 101 -13.21 -18.17 -8.21
N THR A 102 -14.50 -18.53 -8.35
CA THR A 102 -15.20 -18.55 -9.64
C THR A 102 -15.39 -17.15 -10.22
N ARG A 103 -15.60 -16.14 -9.36
CA ARG A 103 -15.64 -14.72 -9.74
C ARG A 103 -14.27 -14.23 -10.21
N LEU A 104 -13.21 -14.55 -9.48
CA LEU A 104 -11.84 -14.17 -9.86
C LEU A 104 -11.39 -14.86 -11.16
N ALA A 105 -11.70 -16.14 -11.34
CA ALA A 105 -11.46 -16.86 -12.59
C ALA A 105 -12.20 -16.23 -13.77
N ALA A 106 -13.44 -15.77 -13.56
CA ALA A 106 -14.21 -15.06 -14.60
C ALA A 106 -13.56 -13.72 -14.99
N LEU A 107 -13.08 -12.98 -13.98
CA LEU A 107 -12.37 -11.73 -14.19
C LEU A 107 -11.09 -11.96 -15.00
N ALA A 108 -10.24 -12.90 -14.57
CA ALA A 108 -9.01 -13.25 -15.28
C ALA A 108 -9.28 -13.64 -16.73
N LYS A 109 -10.28 -14.50 -16.97
CA LYS A 109 -10.68 -14.92 -18.32
C LYS A 109 -11.18 -13.75 -19.19
N ALA A 110 -11.98 -12.85 -18.62
CA ALA A 110 -12.47 -11.68 -19.34
C ALA A 110 -11.34 -10.72 -19.73
N ILE A 111 -10.38 -10.50 -18.82
CA ILE A 111 -9.18 -9.70 -19.07
C ILE A 111 -8.37 -10.31 -20.21
N VAL A 112 -8.00 -11.59 -20.10
CA VAL A 112 -7.18 -12.28 -21.12
C VAL A 112 -7.88 -12.30 -22.47
N SER A 113 -9.20 -12.56 -22.50
CA SER A 113 -10.00 -12.53 -23.73
C SER A 113 -9.94 -11.15 -24.41
N LYS A 114 -10.06 -10.07 -23.65
CA LYS A 114 -9.93 -8.71 -24.19
C LYS A 114 -8.52 -8.40 -24.68
N LEU A 115 -7.49 -8.81 -23.94
CA LEU A 115 -6.09 -8.59 -24.34
C LEU A 115 -5.74 -9.35 -25.62
N LYS A 116 -6.11 -10.63 -25.73
CA LYS A 116 -5.97 -11.47 -26.94
C LYS A 116 -6.79 -10.94 -28.12
N GLY A 117 -7.90 -10.27 -27.84
CA GLY A 117 -8.73 -9.62 -28.86
C GLY A 117 -8.15 -8.33 -29.45
N SER A 118 -7.08 -7.76 -28.87
CA SER A 118 -6.44 -6.55 -29.40
C SER A 118 -5.72 -6.86 -30.73
N PRO A 119 -6.04 -6.16 -31.84
CA PRO A 119 -5.36 -6.34 -33.12
C PRO A 119 -3.85 -6.11 -33.03
N ALA A 120 -3.43 -5.15 -32.20
CA ALA A 120 -2.02 -4.80 -32.04
C ALA A 120 -1.20 -5.94 -31.41
N ARG A 121 -1.81 -6.72 -30.51
CA ARG A 121 -1.17 -7.91 -29.92
C ARG A 121 -1.22 -9.09 -30.88
N ARG A 122 -2.34 -9.32 -31.58
CA ARG A 122 -2.48 -10.42 -32.54
C ARG A 122 -1.47 -10.39 -33.69
N LYS A 123 -1.06 -9.19 -34.12
CA LYS A 123 -0.07 -9.00 -35.19
C LYS A 123 1.38 -9.28 -34.73
N ASP A 124 1.62 -9.36 -33.43
CA ASP A 124 2.95 -9.57 -32.85
C ASP A 124 2.99 -10.86 -32.00
N PRO A 125 3.69 -11.91 -32.47
CA PRO A 125 3.74 -13.19 -31.77
C PRO A 125 4.43 -13.09 -30.39
N ALA A 126 5.41 -12.19 -30.23
CA ALA A 126 6.07 -11.98 -28.94
C ALA A 126 5.11 -11.35 -27.92
N ARG A 127 4.26 -10.41 -28.36
CA ARG A 127 3.19 -9.84 -27.52
C ARG A 127 2.18 -10.89 -27.09
N MET A 128 1.78 -11.78 -28.01
CA MET A 128 0.87 -12.87 -27.67
C MET A 128 1.47 -13.85 -26.67
N ALA A 129 2.78 -14.16 -26.77
CA ALA A 129 3.48 -14.98 -25.79
C ALA A 129 3.46 -14.34 -24.39
N ARG A 130 3.65 -13.01 -24.29
CA ARG A 130 3.55 -12.31 -23.01
C ARG A 130 2.13 -12.31 -22.44
N VAL A 131 1.09 -12.25 -23.28
CA VAL A 131 -0.31 -12.41 -22.84
C VAL A 131 -0.56 -13.83 -22.31
N ALA A 132 0.04 -14.86 -22.92
CA ALA A 132 -0.05 -16.24 -22.42
C ALA A 132 0.65 -16.39 -21.05
N ALA A 133 1.81 -15.75 -20.86
CA ALA A 133 2.48 -15.71 -19.55
C ALA A 133 1.61 -15.03 -18.48
N LEU A 134 0.95 -13.91 -18.82
CA LEU A 134 -0.01 -13.26 -17.92
C LEU A 134 -1.19 -14.17 -17.59
N GLU A 135 -1.75 -14.90 -18.57
CA GLU A 135 -2.84 -15.85 -18.36
C GLU A 135 -2.46 -16.95 -17.37
N THR A 136 -1.27 -17.55 -17.53
CA THR A 136 -0.74 -18.54 -16.58
C THR A 136 -0.61 -17.94 -15.18
N ALA A 137 -0.03 -16.74 -15.06
CA ALA A 137 0.15 -16.10 -13.78
C ALA A 137 -1.16 -15.74 -13.08
N LEU A 138 -2.15 -15.22 -13.81
CA LEU A 138 -3.49 -14.95 -13.26
C LEU A 138 -4.19 -16.25 -12.84
N THR A 139 -4.04 -17.33 -13.61
CA THR A 139 -4.60 -18.64 -13.28
C THR A 139 -3.97 -19.21 -12.02
N ASN A 140 -2.64 -19.11 -11.89
CA ASN A 140 -1.91 -19.50 -10.68
C ASN A 140 -2.39 -18.68 -9.49
N TYR A 141 -2.46 -17.36 -9.61
CA TYR A 141 -2.99 -16.49 -8.53
C TYR A 141 -4.38 -16.91 -8.06
N VAL A 142 -5.30 -17.19 -8.99
CA VAL A 142 -6.67 -17.60 -8.65
C VAL A 142 -6.70 -18.99 -7.99
N THR A 143 -5.78 -19.88 -8.34
CA THR A 143 -5.79 -21.27 -7.87
C THR A 143 -5.01 -21.45 -6.57
N SER A 144 -3.84 -20.82 -6.44
CA SER A 144 -2.91 -20.99 -5.32
C SER A 144 -2.83 -19.78 -4.38
N GLY A 145 -3.40 -18.62 -4.76
CA GLY A 145 -3.30 -17.38 -3.99
C GLY A 145 -1.89 -16.75 -3.99
N THR A 146 -0.96 -17.28 -4.78
CA THR A 146 0.43 -16.81 -4.83
C THR A 146 0.51 -15.39 -5.41
N PRO A 147 1.00 -14.38 -4.69
CA PRO A 147 0.93 -12.99 -5.11
C PRO A 147 1.59 -12.75 -6.48
N LEU A 148 0.94 -11.93 -7.30
CA LEU A 148 1.33 -11.61 -8.69
C LEU A 148 2.62 -10.77 -8.83
N GLY A 149 3.44 -10.68 -7.78
CA GLY A 149 4.68 -9.90 -7.76
C GLY A 149 5.78 -10.47 -8.68
N GLU A 150 5.86 -11.79 -8.82
CA GLU A 150 6.89 -12.46 -9.62
C GLU A 150 6.65 -12.37 -11.13
N VAL A 151 5.45 -11.99 -11.56
CA VAL A 151 5.11 -11.89 -12.99
C VAL A 151 5.89 -10.76 -13.65
N SER A 152 6.23 -9.69 -12.90
CA SER A 152 7.13 -8.64 -13.41
C SER A 152 8.57 -9.13 -13.65
N ALA A 153 9.01 -10.17 -12.94
CA ALA A 153 10.33 -10.78 -13.14
C ALA A 153 10.31 -11.82 -14.28
N ALA A 154 9.21 -12.55 -14.45
CA ALA A 154 9.00 -13.49 -15.56
C ALA A 154 8.70 -12.81 -16.92
N MET A 155 8.45 -11.49 -16.93
CA MET A 155 8.08 -10.70 -18.12
C MET A 155 9.27 -10.00 -18.81
N ALA A 156 10.50 -10.22 -18.36
CA ALA A 156 11.69 -9.64 -18.99
C ALA A 156 12.22 -10.54 -20.12
N PRO A 157 12.13 -10.15 -21.41
CA PRO A 157 13.06 -10.62 -22.41
C PRO A 157 14.42 -9.93 -22.21
N GLU A 158 15.48 -10.70 -22.40
CA GLU A 158 16.89 -10.35 -22.26
C GLU A 158 17.35 -9.42 -23.41
N LYS A 159 16.89 -8.15 -23.46
CA LYS A 159 17.57 -7.02 -24.12
C LYS A 159 16.79 -5.71 -23.97
N PRO A 160 17.37 -4.66 -23.37
CA PRO A 160 16.81 -3.31 -23.45
C PRO A 160 17.28 -2.60 -24.73
N ASP A 161 16.40 -2.49 -25.73
CA ASP A 161 16.59 -1.52 -26.81
C ASP A 161 16.29 -0.11 -26.29
N THR A 162 17.36 0.66 -26.16
CA THR A 162 17.37 2.00 -25.59
C THR A 162 17.12 3.01 -26.70
N THR A 163 15.87 3.13 -27.17
CA THR A 163 15.44 4.23 -28.06
C THR A 163 13.98 4.58 -27.80
N ALA A 164 13.72 5.21 -26.65
CA ALA A 164 12.45 5.88 -26.39
C ALA A 164 12.69 7.38 -26.16
N VAL A 165 12.37 8.19 -27.17
CA VAL A 165 12.27 9.65 -27.05
C VAL A 165 11.05 9.98 -26.17
N PRO A 166 11.20 10.81 -25.12
CA PRO A 166 10.07 11.19 -24.28
C PRO A 166 9.15 12.15 -25.05
N GLY A 167 7.91 11.74 -25.32
CA GLY A 167 6.85 12.62 -25.80
C GLY A 167 6.12 12.21 -27.09
N ALA A 168 6.56 11.17 -27.80
CA ALA A 168 5.85 10.68 -28.99
C ALA A 168 4.93 9.48 -28.67
N PRO A 169 3.71 9.40 -29.25
CA PRO A 169 2.88 8.19 -29.18
C PRO A 169 3.68 7.00 -29.71
N GLY A 170 3.78 5.93 -28.91
CA GLY A 170 4.54 4.75 -29.29
C GLY A 170 3.87 4.02 -30.46
N PRO A 171 4.59 3.17 -31.21
CA PRO A 171 4.02 2.41 -32.33
C PRO A 171 2.80 1.57 -31.93
N ALA A 172 2.73 1.13 -30.66
CA ALA A 172 1.58 0.43 -30.09
C ALA A 172 0.35 1.34 -29.88
N GLU A 173 0.57 2.61 -29.51
CA GLU A 173 -0.48 3.61 -29.28
C GLU A 173 -1.09 4.08 -30.61
N ALA A 174 -0.25 4.28 -31.63
CA ALA A 174 -0.71 4.59 -32.99
C ALA A 174 -1.56 3.46 -33.58
N ALA A 175 -1.16 2.20 -33.37
CA ALA A 175 -1.90 1.03 -33.85
C ALA A 175 -3.25 0.83 -33.13
N GLU A 176 -3.33 1.06 -31.82
CA GLU A 176 -4.60 0.96 -31.08
C GLU A 176 -5.52 2.17 -31.31
N ALA A 177 -4.96 3.38 -31.49
CA ALA A 177 -5.72 4.57 -31.87
C ALA A 177 -6.33 4.44 -33.28
N GLN A 178 -5.57 3.90 -34.25
CA GLN A 178 -6.08 3.60 -35.59
C GLN A 178 -7.15 2.50 -35.57
N ALA A 179 -6.94 1.40 -34.82
CA ALA A 179 -7.94 0.34 -34.72
C ALA A 179 -9.23 0.78 -33.99
N ALA A 180 -9.14 1.76 -33.07
CA ALA A 180 -10.31 2.38 -32.45
C ALA A 180 -11.04 3.31 -33.44
N ALA A 181 -10.29 4.14 -34.18
CA ALA A 181 -10.84 5.02 -35.21
C ALA A 181 -11.54 4.25 -36.34
N GLU A 182 -10.97 3.12 -36.78
CA GLU A 182 -11.58 2.23 -37.80
C GLU A 182 -12.87 1.57 -37.28
N ARG A 183 -12.94 1.22 -35.99
CA ARG A 183 -14.17 0.71 -35.37
C ARG A 183 -15.28 1.76 -35.28
N ASP A 184 -14.91 3.00 -34.95
CA ASP A 184 -15.87 4.10 -34.85
C ASP A 184 -16.33 4.56 -36.25
N ALA A 185 -15.46 4.47 -37.26
CA ALA A 185 -15.80 4.72 -38.67
C ALA A 185 -16.67 3.60 -39.28
N ALA A 186 -16.57 2.36 -38.81
CA ALA A 186 -17.37 1.23 -39.28
C ALA A 186 -18.77 1.15 -38.65
N ARG A 187 -19.18 2.13 -37.83
CA ARG A 187 -20.53 2.19 -37.26
C ARG A 187 -21.46 2.99 -38.19
N PRO A 188 -22.42 2.37 -38.90
CA PRO A 188 -23.38 3.11 -39.70
C PRO A 188 -24.43 3.75 -38.78
N GLY A 189 -24.62 5.06 -38.90
CA GLY A 189 -25.80 5.76 -38.34
C GLY A 189 -25.51 6.67 -37.15
N GLY A 190 -24.98 7.86 -37.44
CA GLY A 190 -25.03 9.03 -36.57
C GLY A 190 -25.27 10.25 -37.45
N THR A 191 -26.51 10.41 -37.91
CA THR A 191 -26.98 11.55 -38.69
C THR A 191 -26.70 12.85 -37.94
N ALA A 192 -25.76 13.65 -38.44
CA ALA A 192 -25.67 15.05 -38.11
C ALA A 192 -26.95 15.73 -38.63
N LEU A 193 -27.83 16.17 -37.73
CA LEU A 193 -28.93 17.04 -38.09
C LEU A 193 -28.36 18.44 -38.42
N PRO A 194 -28.76 19.05 -39.54
CA PRO A 194 -28.49 20.45 -39.79
C PRO A 194 -29.38 21.31 -38.87
N THR A 195 -28.77 22.18 -38.08
CA THR A 195 -29.48 23.18 -37.27
C THR A 195 -30.02 24.26 -38.21
N ALA A 196 -31.28 24.11 -38.59
CA ALA A 196 -32.03 25.11 -39.36
C ALA A 196 -32.38 26.31 -38.46
N GLY A 197 -32.18 27.51 -39.01
CA GLY A 197 -32.64 28.76 -38.42
C GLY A 197 -34.16 28.86 -38.38
N SER A 198 -34.67 29.33 -37.25
CA SER A 198 -35.91 30.11 -37.17
C SER A 198 -35.90 30.82 -35.81
N GLY A 199 -35.91 32.16 -35.86
CA GLY A 199 -35.83 33.02 -34.69
C GLY A 199 -37.00 32.79 -33.75
N SER A 200 -36.69 32.32 -32.54
CA SER A 200 -37.65 32.12 -31.46
C SER A 200 -37.24 32.96 -30.27
N LEU A 201 -38.17 33.75 -29.72
CA LEU A 201 -38.00 34.57 -28.52
C LEU A 201 -37.41 33.79 -27.32
N LEU A 202 -37.50 32.46 -27.33
CA LEU A 202 -36.82 31.56 -26.38
C LEU A 202 -35.29 31.71 -26.38
N PHE A 203 -34.64 31.93 -27.54
CA PHE A 203 -33.19 32.14 -27.59
C PHE A 203 -32.75 33.46 -26.94
N ARG A 204 -33.64 34.46 -26.89
CA ARG A 204 -33.35 35.77 -26.31
C ARG A 204 -33.31 35.75 -24.78
N PHE A 205 -34.05 34.83 -24.15
CA PHE A 205 -33.98 34.58 -22.70
C PHE A 205 -33.03 33.44 -22.33
N ALA A 206 -32.84 32.45 -23.20
CA ALA A 206 -31.93 31.33 -22.95
C ALA A 206 -30.45 31.74 -23.02
N ALA A 207 -30.10 32.72 -23.86
CA ALA A 207 -28.71 33.20 -23.97
C ALA A 207 -28.15 33.84 -22.68
N PRO A 208 -28.83 34.79 -22.00
CA PRO A 208 -28.32 35.32 -20.74
C PRO A 208 -28.36 34.29 -19.60
N LEU A 209 -29.36 33.40 -19.57
CA LEU A 209 -29.44 32.33 -18.56
C LEU A 209 -28.32 31.30 -18.72
N SER A 210 -27.96 30.89 -19.93
CA SER A 210 -26.86 29.95 -20.16
C SER A 210 -25.52 30.56 -19.79
N LEU A 211 -25.34 31.88 -19.99
CA LEU A 211 -24.16 32.60 -19.55
C LEU A 211 -24.05 32.64 -18.01
N ILE A 212 -25.14 32.92 -17.30
CA ILE A 212 -25.17 32.91 -15.83
C ILE A 212 -24.86 31.50 -15.30
N LEU A 213 -25.50 30.46 -15.87
CA LEU A 213 -25.25 29.07 -15.46
C LEU A 213 -23.82 28.61 -15.79
N SER A 214 -23.25 29.06 -16.90
CA SER A 214 -21.85 28.80 -17.27
C SER A 214 -20.88 29.43 -16.28
N ILE A 215 -21.10 30.69 -15.88
CA ILE A 215 -20.28 31.36 -14.87
C ILE A 215 -20.43 30.67 -13.52
N LEU A 216 -21.64 30.31 -13.11
CA LEU A 216 -21.89 29.60 -11.84
C LEU A 216 -21.18 28.23 -11.83
N SER A 217 -21.30 27.48 -12.93
CA SER A 217 -20.59 26.21 -13.15
C SER A 217 -19.07 26.37 -13.04
N LEU A 218 -18.52 27.42 -13.65
CA LEU A 218 -17.09 27.71 -13.60
C LEU A 218 -16.62 28.02 -12.17
N VAL A 219 -17.37 28.84 -11.42
CA VAL A 219 -17.04 29.19 -10.04
C VAL A 219 -17.11 27.95 -9.13
N LEU A 220 -18.15 27.14 -9.27
CA LEU A 220 -18.30 25.87 -8.55
C LEU A 220 -17.14 24.91 -8.85
N TYR A 221 -16.75 24.79 -10.12
CA TYR A 221 -15.60 23.98 -10.53
C TYR A 221 -14.29 24.47 -9.92
N ILE A 222 -14.05 25.79 -9.91
CA ILE A 222 -12.86 26.38 -9.29
C ILE A 222 -12.83 26.11 -7.78
N MET A 223 -13.95 26.31 -7.08
CA MET A 223 -14.05 26.02 -5.65
C MET A 223 -13.79 24.54 -5.34
N LEU A 224 -14.38 23.62 -6.11
CA LEU A 224 -14.13 22.19 -5.97
C LEU A 224 -12.64 21.83 -6.20
N ARG A 225 -12.01 22.48 -7.19
CA ARG A 225 -10.58 22.27 -7.48
C ARG A 225 -9.69 22.76 -6.33
N ILE A 226 -10.04 23.89 -5.72
CA ILE A 226 -9.33 24.47 -4.59
C ILE A 226 -9.49 23.57 -3.35
N THR A 227 -10.70 23.15 -3.00
CA THR A 227 -10.97 22.29 -1.83
C THR A 227 -10.27 20.93 -1.97
N LEU A 228 -10.33 20.30 -3.16
CA LEU A 228 -9.57 19.06 -3.45
C LEU A 228 -8.04 19.29 -3.40
N GLY A 229 -7.57 20.50 -3.71
CA GLY A 229 -6.17 20.88 -3.58
C GLY A 229 -5.72 21.00 -2.12
N HIS A 230 -6.54 21.62 -1.26
CA HIS A 230 -6.28 21.70 0.18
C HIS A 230 -6.33 20.31 0.84
N TRP A 231 -7.35 19.52 0.54
CA TRP A 231 -7.48 18.16 1.07
C TRP A 231 -6.30 17.26 0.69
N ARG A 232 -5.84 17.31 -0.57
CA ARG A 232 -4.63 16.57 -1.00
C ARG A 232 -3.36 17.03 -0.30
N ARG A 233 -3.21 18.32 -0.02
CA ARG A 233 -2.06 18.85 0.73
C ARG A 233 -2.08 18.39 2.18
N GLN A 234 -3.26 18.32 2.78
CA GLN A 234 -3.43 17.83 4.15
C GLN A 234 -3.13 16.33 4.27
N GLN A 235 -3.64 15.51 3.35
CA GLN A 235 -3.29 14.09 3.25
C GLN A 235 -1.78 13.84 3.09
N ARG A 236 -1.08 14.68 2.30
CA ARG A 236 0.39 14.56 2.17
C ARG A 236 1.10 14.84 3.49
N ARG A 237 0.63 15.78 4.30
CA ARG A 237 1.23 16.06 5.61
C ARG A 237 1.02 14.89 6.57
N GLU A 238 -0.18 14.34 6.64
CA GLU A 238 -0.52 13.20 7.51
C GLU A 238 0.24 11.92 7.11
N THR A 239 0.41 11.69 5.81
CA THR A 239 1.19 10.53 5.32
C THR A 239 2.69 10.69 5.51
N LEU A 240 3.23 11.91 5.41
CA LEU A 240 4.64 12.18 5.71
C LEU A 240 4.92 11.99 7.20
N THR A 241 4.03 12.45 8.09
CA THR A 241 4.18 12.21 9.54
C THR A 241 4.10 10.72 9.89
N ALA A 242 3.19 9.98 9.25
CA ALA A 242 3.09 8.53 9.45
C ALA A 242 4.33 7.78 8.92
N LYS A 243 4.87 8.17 7.76
CA LYS A 243 6.11 7.60 7.23
C LYS A 243 7.31 7.89 8.12
N GLN A 244 7.42 9.12 8.63
CA GLN A 244 8.50 9.49 9.54
C GLN A 244 8.42 8.70 10.86
N ALA A 245 7.22 8.53 11.42
CA ALA A 245 7.00 7.69 12.60
C ALA A 245 7.32 6.20 12.34
N ALA A 246 7.00 5.69 11.15
CA ALA A 246 7.34 4.32 10.76
C ALA A 246 8.87 4.13 10.64
N THR A 247 9.59 5.11 10.06
CA THR A 247 11.05 5.04 9.96
C THR A 247 11.73 5.10 11.32
N THR A 248 11.23 5.91 12.25
CA THR A 248 11.77 5.96 13.62
C THR A 248 11.48 4.67 14.39
N ALA A 249 10.30 4.08 14.21
CA ALA A 249 9.98 2.78 14.82
C ALA A 249 10.87 1.66 14.25
N GLN A 250 11.17 1.68 12.96
CA GLN A 250 12.07 0.71 12.33
C GLN A 250 13.51 0.85 12.82
N ALA A 251 14.00 2.08 13.04
CA ALA A 251 15.30 2.32 13.64
C ALA A 251 15.38 1.79 15.08
N ALA A 252 14.36 2.07 15.92
CA ALA A 252 14.29 1.54 17.27
C ALA A 252 14.24 0.00 17.30
N ALA A 253 13.48 -0.63 16.38
CA ALA A 253 13.45 -2.08 16.25
C ALA A 253 14.83 -2.66 15.87
N ALA A 254 15.58 -2.00 15.00
CA ALA A 254 16.94 -2.42 14.65
C ALA A 254 17.88 -2.33 15.86
N GLU A 255 17.79 -1.27 16.67
CA GLU A 255 18.57 -1.13 17.91
C GLU A 255 18.23 -2.22 18.93
N THR A 256 16.94 -2.52 19.14
CA THR A 256 16.54 -3.60 20.05
C THR A 256 17.04 -4.98 19.59
N SER A 257 17.00 -5.26 18.29
CA SER A 257 17.50 -6.54 17.76
C SER A 257 19.02 -6.67 17.89
N ALA A 258 19.77 -5.57 17.74
CA ALA A 258 21.21 -5.54 18.02
C ALA A 258 21.51 -5.77 19.51
N ALA A 259 20.73 -5.17 20.42
CA ALA A 259 20.89 -5.38 21.86
C ALA A 259 20.60 -6.83 22.29
N VAL A 260 19.58 -7.46 21.68
CA VAL A 260 19.28 -8.89 21.90
C VAL A 260 20.40 -9.78 21.36
N ALA A 261 20.98 -9.45 20.20
CA ALA A 261 22.11 -10.19 19.68
C ALA A 261 23.34 -10.12 20.60
N ASP A 262 23.63 -8.95 21.19
CA ASP A 262 24.74 -8.80 22.15
C ASP A 262 24.49 -9.58 23.45
N SER A 263 23.26 -9.57 23.99
CA SER A 263 22.93 -10.34 25.21
C SER A 263 23.07 -11.85 24.97
N VAL A 264 22.61 -12.35 23.83
CA VAL A 264 22.82 -13.75 23.43
C VAL A 264 24.30 -14.09 23.30
N ALA A 265 25.12 -13.19 22.73
CA ALA A 265 26.56 -13.38 22.65
C ALA A 265 27.22 -13.43 24.03
N ARG A 266 26.78 -12.59 24.99
CA ARG A 266 27.28 -12.62 26.37
C ARG A 266 26.92 -13.92 27.09
N VAL A 267 25.69 -14.40 26.92
CA VAL A 267 25.25 -15.69 27.50
C VAL A 267 26.11 -16.83 26.96
N LYS A 268 26.35 -16.88 25.64
CA LYS A 268 27.23 -17.91 25.04
C LYS A 268 28.67 -17.84 25.55
N ARG A 269 29.23 -16.63 25.76
CA ARG A 269 30.56 -16.48 26.37
C ARG A 269 30.58 -16.97 27.82
N ALA A 270 29.54 -16.66 28.61
CA ALA A 270 29.44 -17.14 29.98
C ALA A 270 29.34 -18.67 30.03
N GLU A 271 28.54 -19.27 29.15
CA GLU A 271 28.42 -20.73 29.03
C GLU A 271 29.76 -21.39 28.68
N ALA A 272 30.51 -20.82 27.74
CA ALA A 272 31.85 -21.31 27.39
C ALA A 272 32.85 -21.24 28.57
N LEU A 273 32.77 -20.19 29.39
CA LEU A 273 33.60 -20.07 30.59
C LEU A 273 33.22 -21.09 31.67
N VAL A 274 31.93 -21.40 31.82
CA VAL A 274 31.46 -22.45 32.74
C VAL A 274 31.97 -23.82 32.29
N LEU A 275 31.88 -24.12 30.99
CA LEU A 275 32.41 -25.38 30.43
C LEU A 275 33.92 -25.51 30.63
N ALA A 276 34.70 -24.45 30.39
CA ALA A 276 36.14 -24.44 30.61
C ALA A 276 36.53 -24.62 32.10
N ALA A 277 35.74 -24.06 33.02
CA ALA A 277 35.94 -24.23 34.46
C ALA A 277 35.65 -25.67 34.92
N SER A 278 34.67 -26.35 34.31
CA SER A 278 34.41 -27.78 34.58
C SER A 278 35.50 -28.72 34.05
N GLU A 279 36.19 -28.38 32.97
CA GLU A 279 37.26 -29.21 32.40
C GLU A 279 38.61 -29.10 33.14
N THR A 280 38.84 -28.00 33.87
CA THR A 280 40.10 -27.78 34.60
C THR A 280 40.13 -28.46 35.98
N SER A 281 39.08 -29.18 36.38
CA SER A 281 39.07 -29.99 37.61
C SER A 281 39.74 -31.35 37.39
N ALA A 282 41.08 -31.36 37.35
CA ALA A 282 41.88 -32.57 37.55
C ALA A 282 41.76 -33.04 39.03
N PRO A 283 41.86 -34.36 39.31
CA PRO A 283 41.41 -34.93 40.57
C PRO A 283 42.42 -34.63 41.68
N SER A 284 42.10 -33.71 42.58
CA SER A 284 42.87 -33.54 43.80
C SER A 284 41.94 -33.23 44.97
N VAL A 285 41.81 -34.27 45.81
CA VAL A 285 41.38 -34.27 47.21
C VAL A 285 39.95 -33.83 47.51
N ALA A 286 39.09 -34.85 47.62
CA ALA A 286 37.92 -34.94 48.50
C ALA A 286 37.02 -33.70 48.63
N THR A 287 36.10 -33.54 47.68
CA THR A 287 34.79 -32.93 47.94
C THR A 287 33.86 -33.99 48.52
N PRO A 288 33.50 -33.96 49.82
CA PRO A 288 32.41 -34.78 50.30
C PRO A 288 31.08 -34.15 49.85
N ALA A 289 30.15 -35.01 49.40
CA ALA A 289 28.72 -34.90 49.70
C ALA A 289 27.82 -33.89 48.94
N LEU A 290 27.97 -33.66 47.63
CA LEU A 290 26.83 -33.12 46.83
C LEU A 290 25.82 -34.21 46.43
N ASN A 291 26.22 -35.48 46.51
CA ASN A 291 25.35 -36.64 46.27
C ASN A 291 24.70 -37.24 47.54
N GLN A 292 24.83 -36.60 48.71
CA GLN A 292 24.22 -37.07 49.96
C GLN A 292 23.21 -36.09 50.56
N LEU A 293 22.65 -35.18 49.76
CA LEU A 293 21.46 -34.44 50.19
C LEU A 293 20.34 -35.46 50.43
N SER A 294 19.94 -35.60 51.69
CA SER A 294 18.81 -36.46 52.04
C SER A 294 17.57 -36.05 51.23
N PRO A 295 16.63 -36.96 50.94
CA PRO A 295 15.41 -36.62 50.21
C PRO A 295 14.65 -35.43 50.81
N ALA A 296 14.74 -35.24 52.14
CA ALA A 296 14.17 -34.10 52.84
C ALA A 296 14.88 -32.77 52.49
N GLN A 297 16.22 -32.76 52.45
CA GLN A 297 16.98 -31.56 52.08
C GLN A 297 16.78 -31.20 50.61
N ARG A 298 16.57 -32.18 49.71
CA ARG A 298 16.22 -31.89 48.32
C ARG A 298 14.89 -31.16 48.20
N LEU A 299 13.86 -31.60 48.93
CA LEU A 299 12.56 -30.93 48.94
C LEU A 299 12.64 -29.52 49.53
N GLU A 300 13.50 -29.29 50.52
CA GLU A 300 13.70 -27.96 51.11
C GLU A 300 14.42 -27.01 50.14
N VAL A 301 15.43 -27.50 49.41
CA VAL A 301 16.08 -26.73 48.34
C VAL A 301 15.10 -26.42 47.20
N GLU A 302 14.28 -27.38 46.76
CA GLU A 302 13.24 -27.13 45.75
C GLU A 302 12.22 -26.09 46.22
N ARG A 303 11.87 -26.10 47.52
CA ARG A 303 10.99 -25.08 48.12
C ARG A 303 11.62 -23.70 48.11
N LEU A 304 12.88 -23.59 48.50
CA LEU A 304 13.60 -22.31 48.51
C LEU A 304 13.81 -21.76 47.10
N VAL A 305 14.11 -22.62 46.13
CA VAL A 305 14.20 -22.23 44.71
C VAL A 305 12.83 -21.76 44.20
N SER A 306 11.76 -22.51 44.47
CA SER A 306 10.40 -22.11 44.06
C SER A 306 9.99 -20.78 44.69
N GLN A 307 10.27 -20.58 45.98
CA GLN A 307 10.02 -19.33 46.68
C GLN A 307 10.80 -18.16 46.06
N ARG A 308 12.09 -18.37 45.77
CA ARG A 308 12.94 -17.34 45.16
C ARG A 308 12.46 -16.99 43.76
N VAL A 309 12.07 -17.97 42.95
CA VAL A 309 11.52 -17.76 41.60
C VAL A 309 10.20 -16.98 41.68
N ASP A 310 9.33 -17.29 42.64
CA ASP A 310 8.08 -16.56 42.83
C ASP A 310 8.31 -15.11 43.29
N GLU A 311 9.29 -14.86 44.16
CA GLU A 311 9.70 -13.51 44.57
C GLU A 311 10.26 -12.71 43.38
N GLU A 312 11.13 -13.32 42.57
CA GLU A 312 11.66 -12.70 41.34
C GLU A 312 10.54 -12.41 40.33
N LEU A 313 9.61 -13.34 40.10
CA LEU A 313 8.46 -13.12 39.22
C LEU A 313 7.52 -12.04 39.76
N ARG A 314 7.37 -11.94 41.07
CA ARG A 314 6.56 -10.88 41.71
C ARG A 314 7.25 -9.52 41.59
N TRP A 315 8.57 -9.48 41.79
CA TRP A 315 9.39 -8.28 41.57
C TRP A 315 9.34 -7.84 40.10
N LEU A 316 9.49 -8.76 39.15
CA LEU A 316 9.38 -8.47 37.72
C LEU A 316 8.02 -7.90 37.38
N ARG A 317 6.91 -8.48 37.87
CA ARG A 317 5.56 -7.91 37.63
C ARG A 317 5.38 -6.52 38.22
N ALA A 318 5.99 -6.22 39.37
CA ALA A 318 5.91 -4.90 40.00
C ALA A 318 6.72 -3.84 39.23
N ASN A 319 7.86 -4.22 38.66
CA ASN A 319 8.79 -3.29 38.00
C ASN A 319 8.65 -3.26 36.46
N LEU A 320 7.94 -4.21 35.86
CA LEU A 320 7.71 -4.26 34.41
C LEU A 320 7.11 -2.97 33.85
N PRO A 321 6.11 -2.33 34.50
CA PRO A 321 5.53 -1.09 34.00
C PRO A 321 6.55 0.07 33.94
N GLU A 322 7.44 0.19 34.94
CA GLU A 322 8.50 1.20 34.92
C GLU A 322 9.58 0.89 33.89
N LEU A 323 9.98 -0.38 33.75
CA LEU A 323 10.98 -0.78 32.76
C LEU A 323 10.45 -0.57 31.32
N VAL A 324 9.17 -0.85 31.07
CA VAL A 324 8.51 -0.58 29.79
C VAL A 324 8.35 0.93 29.57
N ALA A 325 7.98 1.70 30.59
CA ALA A 325 7.88 3.15 30.49
C ALA A 325 9.26 3.80 30.19
N ALA A 326 10.33 3.32 30.82
CA ALA A 326 11.69 3.77 30.57
C ALA A 326 12.20 3.39 29.17
N ALA A 327 11.81 2.23 28.64
CA ALA A 327 12.18 1.80 27.29
C ALA A 327 11.37 2.51 26.18
N VAL A 328 10.16 2.96 26.47
CA VAL A 328 9.29 3.68 25.53
C VAL A 328 9.49 5.20 25.60
N ALA A 329 10.08 5.72 26.68
CA ALA A 329 10.45 7.12 26.76
C ALA A 329 11.49 7.45 25.67
N PRO A 330 11.16 8.30 24.68
CA PRO A 330 12.17 8.77 23.73
C PRO A 330 13.25 9.49 24.53
N ALA A 331 14.51 9.24 24.21
CA ALA A 331 15.65 9.97 24.75
C ALA A 331 15.46 11.47 24.48
N ALA A 332 14.81 12.16 25.42
CA ALA A 332 14.70 13.59 25.42
C ALA A 332 16.12 14.13 25.55
N ALA A 333 16.49 14.92 24.55
CA ALA A 333 17.79 15.54 24.38
C ALA A 333 18.38 15.97 25.72
N THR A 334 19.60 15.52 25.99
CA THR A 334 20.52 16.17 26.92
C THR A 334 20.74 17.60 26.42
N GLU A 335 19.91 18.53 26.92
CA GLU A 335 20.12 19.95 26.80
C GLU A 335 21.50 20.28 27.37
N THR A 336 22.41 20.64 26.47
CA THR A 336 23.67 21.27 26.83
C THR A 336 23.33 22.70 27.26
N PRO A 337 23.65 23.13 28.50
CA PRO A 337 23.30 24.47 28.94
C PRO A 337 24.08 25.53 28.14
N PRO A 338 23.47 26.70 27.85
CA PRO A 338 24.12 27.74 27.07
C PRO A 338 25.26 28.38 27.86
N SER A 339 26.47 28.21 27.32
CA SER A 339 27.67 28.95 27.74
C SER A 339 27.43 30.44 27.53
N SER A 340 27.33 31.15 28.64
CA SER A 340 27.26 32.60 28.72
C SER A 340 28.67 33.16 28.90
N ALA A 341 28.95 34.29 28.24
CA ALA A 341 30.00 35.28 28.51
C ALA A 341 31.36 35.16 27.78
N SER A 342 31.54 36.02 26.77
CA SER A 342 32.52 37.13 26.75
C SER A 342 32.32 37.88 25.42
N LYS A 343 31.77 39.09 25.37
CA LYS A 343 32.29 40.39 25.84
C LYS A 343 33.64 40.77 25.20
N ALA A 344 33.60 41.94 24.55
CA ALA A 344 34.65 42.86 24.14
C ALA A 344 34.87 42.87 22.61
N GLU A 345 34.45 43.88 21.85
CA GLU A 345 34.85 45.32 21.84
C GLU A 345 35.69 45.58 20.58
N HIS A 346 35.59 46.80 20.05
CA HIS A 346 36.39 47.38 18.94
C HIS A 346 36.03 46.91 17.52
N GLY A 347 35.68 47.75 16.55
CA GLY A 347 35.65 49.20 16.45
C GLY A 347 35.64 49.56 14.95
N GLU A 348 34.65 50.34 14.53
CA GLU A 348 34.69 51.42 13.51
C GLU A 348 35.31 51.22 12.08
N PRO A 349 35.10 52.16 11.13
CA PRO A 349 34.58 51.81 9.81
C PRO A 349 35.50 52.24 8.65
N ALA A 350 35.22 51.74 7.45
CA ALA A 350 35.57 52.37 6.17
C ALA A 350 34.56 51.84 5.14
N GLY A 351 33.86 52.64 4.35
CA GLY A 351 34.34 53.86 3.70
C GLY A 351 34.78 53.50 2.29
N ASP A 352 34.17 54.18 1.31
CA ASP A 352 34.57 54.36 -0.09
C ASP A 352 34.04 53.39 -1.17
N ASP A 353 33.05 53.92 -1.90
CA ASP A 353 33.04 54.16 -3.36
C ASP A 353 33.83 53.21 -4.28
N VAL A 354 33.12 52.57 -5.22
CA VAL A 354 33.09 52.84 -6.69
C VAL A 354 31.94 52.05 -7.32
#